data_AF-A0AAW3JPJ1-F1
#
_entry.id   AF-A0AAW3JPJ1-F1
#
_cell.length_a   1.000
_cell.length_b   1.000
_cell.length_c   1.000
_cell.angle_alpha   90.00
_cell.angle_beta   90.00
_cell.angle_gamma   90.00
#
_symmetry.space_group_name_H-M   'P 1'
#
loop_
_entity.id
_entity.type
_entity.pdbx_description
1 polymer ?
#
loop_
_entity_poly.entity_id
_entity_poly.type
_entity_poly.pdbx_seq_one_letter_code
_entity_poly.pdbx_strand_id
1 'polypeptide(L)'
;MTVVNIGEKIRKLRKEKGISQDTLAQYLGVSFQAVSKWENGLAMPDVTMFPAIAFFFEISIDELFDYDRMKLEEKVITVCHKAYEIRDDNPKKAEKILREGLKKFPGNVLILNNLLYPMMIQEDREEEIIEIAEVLTETPNVELEVKLDSFRIMAETYHKLGDLSACRKVIEKIPELYFSATELKARLLEGQESLENASLQQQVSGYTLIEMQMIMAKFYEDAGDKEKAKKKYSTVAKIIDAFEGDTEPLEGIKLSEQDAVRRFRRKAENVI
;
A
#
# COMPACT_ATOMS: atom_id res chain seq x y z
N MET A 1 17.92 -14.54 5.76
CA MET A 1 18.14 -13.74 6.97
C MET A 1 19.57 -13.24 6.95
N THR A 2 19.81 -11.94 7.01
CA THR A 2 21.15 -11.43 7.38
C THR A 2 21.32 -11.76 8.86
N VAL A 3 22.14 -12.77 9.16
CA VAL A 3 22.42 -13.16 10.54
C VAL A 3 23.14 -11.99 11.19
N VAL A 4 22.50 -11.34 12.16
CA VAL A 4 23.13 -10.31 12.98
C VAL A 4 24.27 -10.98 13.76
N ASN A 5 25.49 -10.49 13.60
CA ASN A 5 26.64 -11.03 14.32
C ASN A 5 26.71 -10.41 15.72
N ILE A 6 25.87 -10.92 16.61
CA ILE A 6 25.80 -10.51 18.02
C ILE A 6 27.15 -10.64 18.72
N GLY A 7 27.92 -11.67 18.39
CA GLY A 7 29.26 -11.87 18.93
C GLY A 7 30.21 -10.70 18.64
N GLU A 8 30.25 -10.26 17.38
CA GLU A 8 31.03 -9.09 16.97
C GLU A 8 30.54 -7.80 17.62
N LYS A 9 29.22 -7.63 17.75
CA LYS A 9 28.64 -6.47 18.44
C LYS A 9 29.04 -6.42 19.92
N ILE A 10 28.93 -7.53 20.64
CA ILE A 10 29.37 -7.65 22.05
C ILE A 10 30.85 -7.31 22.16
N ARG A 11 31.69 -7.86 21.27
CA ARG A 11 33.13 -7.58 21.25
C ARG A 11 33.43 -6.11 21.03
N LYS A 12 32.71 -5.46 20.11
CA LYS A 12 32.84 -4.03 19.82
C LYS A 12 32.48 -3.19 21.05
N LEU A 13 31.30 -3.39 21.62
CA LEU A 13 30.84 -2.67 22.81
C LEU A 13 31.77 -2.86 24.01
N ARG A 14 32.27 -4.09 24.22
CA ARG A 14 33.24 -4.39 25.26
C ARG A 14 34.54 -3.59 25.10
N LYS A 15 35.05 -3.52 23.87
CA LYS A 15 36.26 -2.73 23.57
C LYS A 15 36.01 -1.23 23.71
N GLU A 16 34.86 -0.73 23.30
CA GLU A 16 34.46 0.68 23.47
C GLU A 16 34.35 1.08 24.95
N LYS A 17 33.83 0.18 25.79
CA LYS A 17 33.79 0.36 27.26
C LYS A 17 35.14 0.09 27.95
N GLY A 18 36.16 -0.36 27.21
CA GLY A 18 37.53 -0.54 27.72
C GLY A 18 37.73 -1.71 28.69
N ILE A 19 36.84 -2.71 28.72
CA ILE A 19 36.88 -3.80 29.71
C ILE A 19 37.41 -5.12 29.13
N SER A 20 37.83 -6.03 30.01
CA SER A 20 38.23 -7.39 29.63
C SER A 20 37.03 -8.33 29.42
N GLN A 21 37.25 -9.46 28.72
CA GLN A 21 36.22 -10.52 28.60
C GLN A 21 35.87 -11.11 29.98
N ASP A 22 36.84 -11.17 30.89
CA ASP A 22 36.64 -11.68 32.25
C ASP A 22 35.72 -10.76 33.06
N THR A 23 35.91 -9.44 32.95
CA THR A 23 35.05 -8.43 33.58
C THR A 23 33.59 -8.57 33.12
N LEU A 24 33.38 -8.74 31.81
CA LEU A 24 32.05 -8.97 31.25
C LEU A 24 31.45 -10.30 31.73
N ALA A 25 32.26 -11.36 31.78
CA ALA A 25 31.83 -12.68 32.23
C ALA A 25 31.39 -12.67 33.71
N GLN A 26 32.17 -12.00 34.58
CA GLN A 26 31.84 -11.84 36.00
C GLN A 26 30.51 -11.10 36.19
N TYR A 27 30.29 -10.00 35.47
CA TYR A 27 29.05 -9.25 35.56
C TYR A 27 27.84 -10.09 35.13
N LEU A 28 27.98 -10.84 34.04
CA LEU A 28 26.91 -11.65 33.48
C LEU A 28 26.74 -13.02 34.17
N GLY A 29 27.56 -13.35 35.17
CA GLY A 29 27.50 -14.63 35.89
C GLY A 29 27.85 -15.85 35.01
N VAL A 30 28.71 -15.67 34.01
CA VAL A 30 29.13 -16.75 33.08
C VAL A 30 30.64 -16.96 33.11
N SER A 31 31.09 -18.05 32.48
CA SER A 31 32.52 -18.30 32.31
C SER A 31 33.15 -17.36 31.26
N PHE A 32 34.42 -17.02 31.45
CA PHE A 32 35.23 -16.34 30.44
C PHE A 32 35.15 -17.05 29.07
N GLN A 33 35.17 -18.39 29.07
CA GLN A 33 35.10 -19.20 27.86
C GLN A 33 33.77 -19.01 27.12
N ALA A 34 32.67 -18.75 27.83
CA ALA A 34 31.38 -18.43 27.20
C ALA A 34 31.47 -17.12 26.41
N VAL A 35 31.94 -16.05 27.06
CA VAL A 35 32.14 -14.73 26.40
C VAL A 35 33.09 -14.84 25.22
N SER A 36 34.21 -15.57 25.37
CA SER A 36 35.16 -15.79 24.29
C SER A 36 34.53 -16.54 23.10
N LYS A 37 33.70 -17.56 23.35
CA LYS A 37 32.98 -18.26 22.28
C LYS A 37 31.97 -17.35 21.59
N TRP A 38 31.26 -16.50 22.33
CA TRP A 38 30.33 -15.53 21.76
C TRP A 38 31.07 -14.55 20.83
N GLU A 39 32.12 -13.90 21.32
CA GLU A 39 32.88 -12.90 20.55
C GLU A 39 33.59 -13.45 19.31
N ASN A 40 33.77 -14.77 19.23
CA ASN A 40 34.37 -15.47 18.08
C ASN A 40 33.34 -16.20 17.21
N GLY A 41 32.04 -16.04 17.47
CA GLY A 41 30.97 -16.67 16.69
C GLY A 41 30.89 -18.20 16.85
N LEU A 42 31.54 -18.76 17.87
CA LEU A 42 31.54 -20.20 18.17
C LEU A 42 30.33 -20.65 18.99
N ALA A 43 29.64 -19.71 19.64
CA ALA A 43 28.39 -19.90 20.35
C ALA A 43 27.60 -18.59 20.39
N MET A 44 26.35 -18.64 20.84
CA MET A 44 25.51 -17.45 21.09
C MET A 44 25.16 -17.37 22.58
N PRO A 45 24.98 -16.16 23.15
CA PRO A 45 24.35 -16.04 24.47
C PRO A 45 22.97 -16.70 24.48
N ASP A 46 22.55 -17.20 25.63
CA ASP A 46 21.17 -17.63 25.81
C ASP A 46 20.22 -16.42 25.61
N VAL A 47 19.04 -16.65 25.04
CA VAL A 47 18.08 -15.58 24.73
C VAL A 47 17.70 -14.76 25.97
N THR A 48 17.70 -15.39 27.14
CA THR A 48 17.41 -14.74 28.43
C THR A 48 18.50 -13.79 28.89
N MET A 49 19.71 -13.85 28.29
CA MET A 49 20.84 -13.01 28.65
C MET A 49 20.86 -11.66 27.92
N PHE A 50 20.14 -11.52 26.80
CA PHE A 50 20.17 -10.28 26.01
C PHE A 50 19.76 -9.03 26.79
N PRO A 51 18.73 -9.05 27.67
CA PRO A 51 18.41 -7.90 28.51
C PRO A 51 19.58 -7.48 29.42
N ALA A 52 20.27 -8.44 30.04
CA ALA A 52 21.41 -8.16 30.93
C ALA A 52 22.62 -7.63 30.16
N ILE A 53 22.88 -8.17 28.97
CA ILE A 53 23.95 -7.70 28.07
C ILE A 53 23.67 -6.26 27.61
N ALA A 54 22.45 -5.98 27.16
CA ALA A 54 22.03 -4.65 26.73
C ALA A 54 22.15 -3.64 27.88
N PHE A 55 21.66 -4.01 29.08
CA PHE A 55 21.78 -3.20 30.28
C PHE A 55 23.23 -2.90 30.66
N PHE A 56 24.11 -3.91 30.63
CA PHE A 56 25.53 -3.73 30.93
C PHE A 56 26.21 -2.72 30.01
N PHE A 57 25.85 -2.71 28.72
CA PHE A 57 26.38 -1.78 27.73
C PHE A 57 25.61 -0.47 27.63
N GLU A 58 24.55 -0.27 28.42
CA GLU A 58 23.72 0.94 28.42
C GLU A 58 23.09 1.24 27.05
N ILE A 59 22.71 0.19 26.33
CA ILE A 59 22.03 0.27 25.03
C ILE A 59 20.69 -0.46 25.08
N SER A 60 19.82 -0.18 24.11
CA SER A 60 18.61 -0.98 23.92
C SER A 60 18.92 -2.38 23.35
N ILE A 61 17.96 -3.31 23.48
CA ILE A 61 18.04 -4.62 22.81
C ILE A 61 18.06 -4.41 21.28
N ASP A 62 17.27 -3.48 20.76
CA ASP A 62 17.27 -3.17 19.33
C ASP A 62 18.67 -2.77 18.84
N GLU A 63 19.36 -1.89 19.58
CA GLU A 63 20.74 -1.52 19.27
C GLU A 63 21.73 -2.68 19.38
N LEU A 64 21.53 -3.60 20.33
CA LEU A 64 22.35 -4.82 20.48
C LEU A 64 22.18 -5.74 19.26
N PHE A 65 21.01 -5.75 18.64
CA PHE A 65 20.72 -6.52 17.44
C PHE A 65 20.94 -5.75 16.14
N ASP A 66 21.52 -4.53 16.19
CA ASP A 66 21.60 -3.61 15.06
C ASP A 66 20.24 -3.45 14.33
N TYR A 67 19.15 -3.55 15.09
CA TYR A 67 17.80 -3.39 14.62
C TYR A 67 17.47 -1.91 14.54
N ASP A 68 17.55 -1.36 13.33
CA ASP A 68 17.18 0.01 13.03
C ASP A 68 15.86 0.02 12.26
N ARG A 69 14.78 0.31 12.99
CA ARG A 69 13.42 0.32 12.44
C ARG A 69 13.30 1.28 11.25
N MET A 70 13.88 2.48 11.33
CA MET A 70 13.80 3.48 10.26
C MET A 70 14.51 3.00 9.01
N LYS A 71 15.69 2.37 9.14
CA LYS A 71 16.39 1.77 7.99
C LYS A 71 15.65 0.57 7.40
N LEU A 72 14.94 -0.21 8.21
CA LEU A 72 14.09 -1.29 7.69
C LEU A 72 12.92 -0.72 6.89
N GLU A 73 12.23 0.28 7.43
CA GLU A 73 11.13 0.98 6.76
C GLU A 73 11.59 1.60 5.43
N GLU A 74 12.75 2.25 5.40
CA GLU A 74 13.35 2.80 4.17
C GLU A 74 13.60 1.72 3.11
N LYS A 75 14.10 0.55 3.52
CA LYS A 75 14.29 -0.59 2.59
C LYS A 75 12.98 -1.11 2.04
N VAL A 76 11.94 -1.18 2.87
CA VAL A 76 10.59 -1.59 2.45
C VAL A 76 10.02 -0.59 1.44
N ILE A 77 10.11 0.71 1.74
CA ILE A 77 9.68 1.79 0.83
C ILE A 77 10.44 1.70 -0.50
N THR A 78 11.76 1.50 -0.46
CA THR A 78 12.58 1.35 -1.67
C THR A 78 12.13 0.19 -2.55
N VAL A 79 11.75 -0.95 -1.94
CA VAL A 79 11.22 -2.11 -2.68
C VAL A 79 9.90 -1.75 -3.36
N CYS A 80 8.97 -1.11 -2.63
CA CYS A 80 7.67 -0.72 -3.17
C CYS A 80 7.82 0.31 -4.30
N HIS A 81 8.67 1.32 -4.12
CA HIS A 81 8.93 2.36 -5.13
C HIS A 81 9.46 1.76 -6.44
N LYS A 82 10.46 0.87 -6.36
CA LYS A 82 11.02 0.20 -7.54
C LYS A 82 9.99 -0.66 -8.28
N ALA A 83 9.06 -1.27 -7.55
CA ALA A 83 7.99 -2.04 -8.17
C ALA A 83 6.93 -1.13 -8.81
N TYR A 84 6.58 -0.03 -8.15
CA TYR A 84 5.63 0.97 -8.62
C TYR A 84 6.05 1.58 -9.96
N GLU A 85 7.31 2.00 -10.10
CA GLU A 85 7.85 2.65 -11.32
C GLU A 85 7.68 1.82 -12.59
N ILE A 86 7.66 0.49 -12.48
CA ILE A 86 7.59 -0.43 -13.62
C ILE A 86 6.31 -1.26 -13.64
N ARG A 87 5.37 -0.97 -12.73
CA ARG A 87 4.20 -1.82 -12.50
C ARG A 87 3.36 -1.96 -13.77
N ASP A 88 3.09 -0.85 -14.42
CA ASP A 88 2.17 -0.80 -15.56
C ASP A 88 2.87 -1.27 -16.85
N ASP A 89 4.17 -0.99 -16.99
CA ASP A 89 4.98 -1.41 -18.15
C ASP A 89 5.41 -2.89 -18.08
N ASN A 90 5.69 -3.41 -16.89
CA ASN A 90 6.18 -4.76 -16.68
C ASN A 90 5.68 -5.36 -15.34
N PRO A 91 4.39 -5.75 -15.27
CA PRO A 91 3.77 -6.24 -14.04
C PRO A 91 4.45 -7.49 -13.47
N LYS A 92 4.92 -8.40 -14.35
CA LYS A 92 5.66 -9.62 -13.94
C LYS A 92 6.96 -9.29 -13.21
N LYS A 93 7.70 -8.28 -13.68
CA LYS A 93 8.95 -7.85 -13.03
C LYS A 93 8.66 -7.09 -11.74
N ALA A 94 7.64 -6.24 -11.71
CA ALA A 94 7.20 -5.55 -10.49
C ALA A 94 6.82 -6.56 -9.39
N GLU A 95 6.02 -7.56 -9.72
CA GLU A 95 5.68 -8.66 -8.83
C GLU A 95 6.92 -9.41 -8.31
N LYS A 96 7.87 -9.73 -9.18
CA LYS A 96 9.11 -10.40 -8.77
C LYS A 96 9.87 -9.61 -7.72
N ILE A 97 9.99 -8.28 -7.89
CA ILE A 97 10.64 -7.38 -6.93
C ILE A 97 9.93 -7.46 -5.57
N LEU A 98 8.60 -7.39 -5.56
CA LEU A 98 7.80 -7.42 -4.34
C LEU A 98 7.90 -8.77 -3.63
N ARG A 99 7.86 -9.88 -4.36
CA ARG A 99 8.07 -11.22 -3.78
C ARG A 99 9.47 -11.42 -3.22
N GLU A 100 10.50 -10.91 -3.88
CA GLU A 100 11.86 -10.88 -3.31
C GLU A 100 11.94 -9.99 -2.06
N GLY A 101 11.15 -8.91 -2.03
CA GLY A 101 10.90 -8.10 -0.83
C GLY A 101 10.30 -8.90 0.31
N LEU A 102 9.22 -9.65 0.06
CA LEU A 102 8.55 -10.48 1.06
C LEU A 102 9.44 -11.61 1.61
N LYS A 103 10.41 -12.11 0.84
CA LYS A 103 11.43 -13.04 1.38
C LYS A 103 12.31 -12.38 2.45
N LYS A 104 12.52 -11.06 2.38
CA LYS A 104 13.31 -10.28 3.34
C LYS A 104 12.45 -9.70 4.47
N PHE A 105 11.20 -9.37 4.16
CA PHE A 105 10.23 -8.76 5.06
C PHE A 105 8.91 -9.57 5.02
N PRO A 106 8.89 -10.79 5.58
CA PRO A 106 7.70 -11.65 5.53
C PRO A 106 6.49 -10.99 6.17
N GLY A 107 5.34 -11.05 5.51
CA GLY A 107 4.09 -10.48 6.02
C GLY A 107 4.05 -8.95 6.08
N ASN A 108 5.02 -8.24 5.48
CA ASN A 108 4.99 -6.78 5.48
C ASN A 108 3.79 -6.26 4.67
N VAL A 109 2.90 -5.56 5.37
CA VAL A 109 1.60 -5.10 4.83
C VAL A 109 1.74 -4.12 3.68
N LEU A 110 2.77 -3.27 3.67
CA LEU A 110 3.00 -2.33 2.58
C LEU A 110 3.41 -3.05 1.29
N ILE A 111 4.28 -4.07 1.39
CA ILE A 111 4.69 -4.87 0.24
C ILE A 111 3.52 -5.72 -0.26
N LEU A 112 2.74 -6.33 0.64
CA LEU A 112 1.53 -7.09 0.28
C LEU A 112 0.50 -6.21 -0.45
N ASN A 113 0.22 -5.02 0.07
CA ASN A 113 -0.68 -4.06 -0.59
C ASN A 113 -0.18 -3.69 -2.00
N ASN A 114 1.11 -3.40 -2.14
CA ASN A 114 1.71 -3.08 -3.44
C ASN A 114 1.72 -4.27 -4.41
N LEU A 115 1.73 -5.51 -3.90
CA LEU A 115 1.74 -6.74 -4.70
C LEU A 115 0.40 -7.00 -5.40
N LEU A 116 -0.72 -6.53 -4.82
CA LEU A 116 -2.04 -6.67 -5.44
C LEU A 116 -2.10 -6.03 -6.83
N TYR A 117 -1.59 -4.81 -7.00
CA TYR A 117 -1.74 -4.08 -8.26
C TYR A 117 -1.10 -4.74 -9.50
N PRO A 118 0.18 -5.17 -9.51
CA PRO A 118 0.73 -5.89 -10.66
C PRO A 118 0.07 -7.25 -10.88
N MET A 119 -0.50 -7.87 -9.84
CA MET A 119 -1.27 -9.11 -9.99
C MET A 119 -2.60 -8.87 -10.68
N MET A 120 -3.30 -7.77 -10.37
CA MET A 120 -4.58 -7.40 -11.01
C MET A 120 -4.46 -7.18 -12.52
N ILE A 121 -3.27 -6.80 -13.02
CA ILE A 121 -2.99 -6.63 -14.45
C ILE A 121 -2.81 -7.99 -15.16
N GLN A 122 -2.48 -9.04 -14.41
CA GLN A 122 -2.19 -10.37 -14.94
C GLN A 122 -3.43 -11.28 -14.91
N GLU A 123 -3.42 -12.32 -15.75
CA GLU A 123 -4.47 -13.35 -15.80
C GLU A 123 -4.20 -14.46 -14.78
N ASP A 124 -5.27 -15.14 -14.36
CA ASP A 124 -5.26 -16.33 -13.49
C ASP A 124 -4.63 -16.09 -12.10
N ARG A 125 -4.88 -14.91 -11.52
CA ARG A 125 -4.32 -14.49 -10.21
C ARG A 125 -5.37 -14.30 -9.12
N GLU A 126 -6.65 -14.48 -9.46
CA GLU A 126 -7.79 -14.04 -8.66
C GLU A 126 -7.82 -14.66 -7.26
N GLU A 127 -7.56 -15.97 -7.14
CA GLU A 127 -7.52 -16.65 -5.84
C GLU A 127 -6.44 -16.06 -4.93
N GLU A 128 -5.22 -15.88 -5.43
CA GLU A 128 -4.11 -15.32 -4.64
C GLU A 128 -4.35 -13.84 -4.30
N ILE A 129 -4.98 -13.06 -5.18
CA ILE A 129 -5.38 -11.68 -4.91
C ILE A 129 -6.35 -11.63 -3.72
N ILE A 130 -7.35 -12.52 -3.72
CA ILE A 130 -8.33 -12.63 -2.64
C ILE A 130 -7.64 -13.00 -1.33
N GLU A 131 -6.77 -14.02 -1.33
CA GLU A 131 -6.04 -14.45 -0.13
C GLU A 131 -5.19 -13.31 0.47
N ILE A 132 -4.43 -12.58 -0.36
CA ILE A 132 -3.60 -11.46 0.12
C ILE A 132 -4.48 -10.34 0.67
N ALA A 133 -5.56 -9.98 -0.01
CA ALA A 133 -6.45 -8.93 0.43
C ALA A 133 -7.18 -9.31 1.74
N GLU A 134 -7.57 -10.57 1.91
CA GLU A 134 -8.11 -11.09 3.17
C GLU A 134 -7.11 -10.90 4.32
N VAL A 135 -5.85 -11.32 4.12
CA VAL A 135 -4.76 -11.10 5.09
C VAL A 135 -4.65 -9.62 5.49
N LEU A 136 -4.67 -8.69 4.53
CA LEU A 136 -4.58 -7.25 4.81
C LEU A 136 -5.77 -6.74 5.63
N THR A 137 -6.98 -7.24 5.36
CA THR A 137 -8.19 -6.81 6.08
C THR A 137 -8.26 -7.36 7.50
N GLU A 138 -7.77 -8.59 7.72
CA GLU A 138 -7.77 -9.28 9.01
C GLU A 138 -6.60 -8.89 9.91
N THR A 139 -5.49 -8.40 9.34
CA THR A 139 -4.32 -8.00 10.11
C THR A 139 -4.66 -6.81 11.03
N PRO A 140 -4.36 -6.91 12.35
CA PRO A 140 -4.54 -5.79 13.28
C PRO A 140 -3.63 -4.60 12.93
N ASN A 141 -4.09 -3.39 13.23
CA ASN A 141 -3.32 -2.14 13.07
C ASN A 141 -2.88 -1.81 11.63
N VAL A 142 -3.44 -2.45 10.60
CA VAL A 142 -3.32 -1.97 9.21
C VAL A 142 -4.15 -0.72 9.03
N GLU A 143 -3.61 0.26 8.30
CA GLU A 143 -4.25 1.54 8.00
C GLU A 143 -5.62 1.33 7.33
N LEU A 144 -6.61 2.14 7.72
CA LEU A 144 -7.97 2.03 7.19
C LEU A 144 -8.00 2.12 5.67
N GLU A 145 -7.23 3.02 5.06
CA GLU A 145 -7.14 3.18 3.62
C GLU A 145 -6.72 1.88 2.91
N VAL A 146 -5.72 1.16 3.45
CA VAL A 146 -5.27 -0.12 2.91
C VAL A 146 -6.36 -1.19 3.03
N LYS A 147 -7.11 -1.21 4.15
CA LYS A 147 -8.24 -2.14 4.32
C LYS A 147 -9.37 -1.85 3.34
N LEU A 148 -9.73 -0.58 3.16
CA LEU A 148 -10.78 -0.17 2.22
C LEU A 148 -10.39 -0.51 0.78
N ASP A 149 -9.13 -0.27 0.40
CA ASP A 149 -8.65 -0.63 -0.92
C ASP A 149 -8.60 -2.15 -1.11
N SER A 150 -8.23 -2.91 -0.08
CA SER A 150 -8.29 -4.39 -0.11
C SER A 150 -9.72 -4.90 -0.31
N PHE A 151 -10.72 -4.32 0.37
CA PHE A 151 -12.13 -4.66 0.13
C PHE A 151 -12.57 -4.31 -1.29
N ARG A 152 -12.16 -3.15 -1.83
CA ARG A 152 -12.44 -2.77 -3.22
C ARG A 152 -11.85 -3.80 -4.20
N ILE A 153 -10.58 -4.15 -4.04
CA ILE A 153 -9.88 -5.12 -4.89
C ILE A 153 -10.53 -6.51 -4.81
N MET A 154 -10.91 -6.97 -3.61
CA MET A 154 -11.66 -8.22 -3.43
C MET A 154 -13.00 -8.19 -4.16
N ALA A 155 -13.76 -7.09 -4.03
CA ALA A 155 -15.06 -6.96 -4.69
C ALA A 155 -14.93 -6.99 -6.21
N GLU A 156 -13.94 -6.30 -6.78
CA GLU A 156 -13.62 -6.33 -8.22
C GLU A 156 -13.21 -7.74 -8.68
N THR A 157 -12.43 -8.44 -7.86
CA THR A 157 -11.95 -9.79 -8.16
C THR A 157 -13.08 -10.82 -8.13
N TYR A 158 -13.94 -10.79 -7.10
CA TYR A 158 -15.15 -11.62 -7.05
C TYR A 158 -16.11 -11.32 -8.20
N HIS A 159 -16.26 -10.05 -8.58
CA HIS A 159 -17.05 -9.68 -9.75
C HIS A 159 -16.49 -10.29 -11.04
N LYS A 160 -15.16 -10.24 -11.24
CA LYS A 160 -14.47 -10.85 -12.39
C LYS A 160 -14.71 -12.37 -12.47
N LEU A 161 -14.73 -13.05 -11.32
CA LEU A 161 -15.05 -14.48 -11.21
C LEU A 161 -16.54 -14.81 -11.38
N GLY A 162 -17.41 -13.80 -11.41
CA GLY A 162 -18.87 -13.98 -11.47
C GLY A 162 -19.53 -14.31 -10.13
N ASP A 163 -18.79 -14.30 -9.01
CA ASP A 163 -19.35 -14.50 -7.67
C ASP A 163 -19.95 -13.19 -7.12
N LEU A 164 -21.17 -12.91 -7.58
CA LEU A 164 -21.92 -11.72 -7.15
C LEU A 164 -22.34 -11.77 -5.68
N SER A 165 -22.39 -12.96 -5.06
CA SER A 165 -22.76 -13.10 -3.64
C SER A 165 -21.61 -12.64 -2.75
N ALA A 166 -20.40 -13.14 -3.00
CA ALA A 166 -19.20 -12.72 -2.29
C ALA A 166 -18.89 -11.24 -2.55
N CYS A 167 -18.98 -10.79 -3.81
CA CYS A 167 -18.80 -9.39 -4.19
C CYS A 167 -19.67 -8.45 -3.33
N ARG A 168 -20.97 -8.75 -3.20
CA ARG A 168 -21.90 -7.95 -2.37
C ARG A 168 -21.50 -7.92 -0.90
N LYS A 169 -21.19 -9.08 -0.31
CA LYS A 169 -20.78 -9.17 1.11
C LYS A 169 -19.53 -8.36 1.41
N VAL A 170 -18.58 -8.30 0.47
CA VAL A 170 -17.36 -7.50 0.61
C VAL A 170 -17.69 -6.01 0.51
N ILE A 171 -18.52 -5.59 -0.45
CA ILE A 171 -18.93 -4.19 -0.62
C ILE A 171 -19.63 -3.66 0.64
N GLU A 172 -20.46 -4.47 1.31
CA GLU A 172 -21.15 -4.10 2.57
C GLU A 172 -20.18 -3.78 3.73
N LYS A 173 -18.90 -4.14 3.62
CA LYS A 173 -17.86 -3.77 4.60
C LYS A 173 -17.27 -2.38 4.35
N ILE A 174 -17.49 -1.79 3.17
CA ILE A 174 -16.99 -0.46 2.81
C ILE A 174 -17.99 0.58 3.34
N PRO A 175 -17.56 1.52 4.20
CA PRO A 175 -18.46 2.51 4.77
C PRO A 175 -18.86 3.56 3.74
N GLU A 176 -20.08 4.09 3.88
CA GLU A 176 -20.48 5.30 3.18
C GLU A 176 -19.72 6.51 3.75
N LEU A 177 -18.97 7.21 2.90
CA LEU A 177 -18.26 8.43 3.25
C LEU A 177 -19.04 9.64 2.73
N TYR A 178 -19.52 10.49 3.64
CA TYR A 178 -20.28 11.71 3.27
C TYR A 178 -19.40 12.94 3.02
N PHE A 179 -18.10 12.84 3.29
CA PHE A 179 -17.10 13.90 3.08
C PHE A 179 -15.70 13.30 2.96
N SER A 180 -14.78 14.06 2.34
CA SER A 180 -13.36 13.71 2.23
C SER A 180 -12.48 14.75 2.92
N ALA A 181 -11.23 14.39 3.23
CA ALA A 181 -10.25 15.36 3.71
C ALA A 181 -9.99 16.47 2.67
N THR A 182 -9.95 16.12 1.39
CA THR A 182 -9.77 17.07 0.27
C THR A 182 -10.91 18.10 0.23
N GLU A 183 -12.16 17.66 0.36
CA GLU A 183 -13.32 18.54 0.43
C GLU A 183 -13.25 19.48 1.64
N LEU A 184 -12.89 18.97 2.81
CA LEU A 184 -12.76 19.80 4.02
C LEU A 184 -11.62 20.83 3.89
N LYS A 185 -10.48 20.44 3.32
CA LYS A 185 -9.38 21.37 3.05
C LYS A 185 -9.80 22.48 2.11
N ALA A 186 -10.50 22.14 1.03
CA ALA A 186 -11.05 23.11 0.09
C ALA A 186 -11.99 24.12 0.79
N ARG A 187 -12.85 23.62 1.68
CA ARG A 187 -13.87 24.44 2.36
C ARG A 187 -13.36 25.26 3.54
N LEU A 188 -12.37 24.77 4.28
CA LEU A 188 -12.00 25.28 5.59
C LEU A 188 -10.64 25.96 5.64
N LEU A 189 -9.73 25.66 4.70
CA LEU A 189 -8.44 26.34 4.60
C LEU A 189 -8.57 27.58 3.71
N GLU A 190 -7.50 28.37 3.62
CA GLU A 190 -7.50 29.66 2.94
C GLU A 190 -6.41 29.74 1.86
N GLY A 191 -6.58 30.68 0.94
CA GLY A 191 -5.60 30.97 -0.09
C GLY A 191 -5.39 29.82 -1.09
N GLN A 192 -4.13 29.62 -1.46
CA GLN A 192 -3.75 28.69 -2.52
C GLN A 192 -4.10 27.23 -2.19
N GLU A 193 -3.94 26.81 -0.94
CA GLU A 193 -4.24 25.43 -0.52
C GLU A 193 -5.73 25.09 -0.66
N SER A 194 -6.62 26.06 -0.38
CA SER A 194 -8.06 25.91 -0.62
C SER A 194 -8.36 25.69 -2.09
N LEU A 195 -7.79 26.52 -2.98
CA LEU A 195 -7.98 26.42 -4.43
C LEU A 195 -7.49 25.09 -5.00
N GLU A 196 -6.32 24.63 -4.58
CA GLU A 196 -5.73 23.35 -5.04
C GLU A 196 -6.62 22.16 -4.64
N ASN A 197 -7.08 22.13 -3.38
CA ASN A 197 -7.97 21.07 -2.92
C ASN A 197 -9.37 21.16 -3.56
N ALA A 198 -9.89 22.36 -3.80
CA ALA A 198 -11.16 22.55 -4.50
C ALA A 198 -11.08 22.01 -5.94
N SER A 199 -9.97 22.31 -6.63
CA SER A 199 -9.70 21.81 -7.98
C SER A 199 -9.58 20.29 -7.99
N LEU A 200 -8.80 19.70 -7.08
CA LEU A 200 -8.66 18.24 -6.97
C LEU A 200 -10.02 17.56 -6.66
N GLN A 201 -10.78 18.08 -5.70
CA GLN A 201 -12.09 17.53 -5.35
C GLN A 201 -13.09 17.66 -6.51
N GLN A 202 -13.06 18.78 -7.25
CA GLN A 202 -13.87 18.97 -8.45
C GLN A 202 -13.57 17.90 -9.49
N GLN A 203 -12.28 17.62 -9.76
CA GLN A 203 -11.87 16.60 -10.73
C GLN A 203 -12.37 15.21 -10.35
N VAL A 204 -12.14 14.78 -9.10
CA VAL A 204 -12.56 13.46 -8.59
C VAL A 204 -14.08 13.29 -8.63
N SER A 205 -14.81 14.31 -8.16
CA SER A 205 -16.29 14.31 -8.19
C SER A 205 -16.83 14.30 -9.62
N GLY A 206 -16.21 15.06 -10.53
CA GLY A 206 -16.60 15.14 -11.94
C GLY A 206 -16.44 13.80 -12.66
N TYR A 207 -15.28 13.15 -12.49
CA TYR A 207 -15.03 11.82 -13.03
C TYR A 207 -16.05 10.79 -12.52
N THR A 208 -16.28 10.77 -11.21
CA THR A 208 -17.23 9.83 -10.57
C THR A 208 -18.65 10.05 -11.10
N LEU A 209 -19.08 11.31 -11.25
CA LEU A 209 -20.39 11.63 -11.79
C LEU A 209 -20.54 11.15 -13.24
N ILE A 210 -19.52 11.34 -14.07
CA ILE A 210 -19.49 10.84 -15.46
C ILE A 210 -19.68 9.32 -15.47
N GLU A 211 -18.90 8.58 -14.69
CA GLU A 211 -19.02 7.12 -14.62
C GLU A 211 -20.41 6.66 -14.20
N MET A 212 -21.00 7.29 -13.17
CA MET A 212 -22.35 6.95 -12.73
C MET A 212 -23.39 7.22 -13.82
N GLN A 213 -23.29 8.34 -14.57
CA GLN A 213 -24.17 8.57 -15.72
C GLN A 213 -23.98 7.52 -16.81
N MET A 214 -22.75 7.07 -17.07
CA MET A 214 -22.46 6.01 -18.05
C MET A 214 -23.06 4.66 -17.64
N ILE A 215 -22.98 4.29 -16.36
CA ILE A 215 -23.62 3.08 -15.81
C ILE A 215 -25.14 3.16 -15.99
N MET A 216 -25.75 4.29 -15.66
CA MET A 216 -27.18 4.52 -15.88
C MET A 216 -27.56 4.43 -17.36
N ALA A 217 -26.74 5.00 -18.25
CA ALA A 217 -26.97 4.98 -19.69
C ALA A 217 -26.98 3.55 -20.23
N LYS A 218 -25.99 2.74 -19.83
CA LYS A 218 -25.90 1.32 -20.19
C LYS A 218 -27.10 0.53 -19.67
N PHE A 219 -27.52 0.75 -18.43
CA PHE A 219 -28.70 0.10 -17.88
C PHE A 219 -29.96 0.37 -18.72
N TYR A 220 -30.19 1.62 -19.11
CA TYR A 220 -31.35 1.96 -19.95
C TYR A 220 -31.24 1.40 -21.38
N GLU A 221 -30.03 1.34 -21.92
CA GLU A 221 -29.75 0.71 -23.21
C GLU A 221 -30.09 -0.79 -23.19
N ASP A 222 -29.61 -1.51 -22.17
CA ASP A 222 -29.89 -2.93 -21.94
C ASP A 222 -31.39 -3.20 -21.70
N ALA A 223 -32.10 -2.25 -21.08
CA ALA A 223 -33.55 -2.29 -20.88
C ALA A 223 -34.37 -1.86 -22.11
N GLY A 224 -33.73 -1.42 -23.20
CA GLY A 224 -34.38 -0.95 -24.43
C GLY A 224 -34.96 0.48 -24.38
N ASP A 225 -34.75 1.23 -23.30
CA ASP A 225 -35.19 2.62 -23.12
C ASP A 225 -34.16 3.59 -23.73
N LYS A 226 -34.14 3.64 -25.06
CA LYS A 226 -33.19 4.45 -25.84
C LYS A 226 -33.26 5.94 -25.50
N GLU A 227 -34.43 6.46 -25.15
CA GLU A 227 -34.62 7.87 -24.86
C GLU A 227 -33.92 8.26 -23.55
N LYS A 228 -34.10 7.47 -22.48
CA LYS A 228 -33.38 7.69 -21.23
C LYS A 228 -31.88 7.45 -21.37
N ALA A 229 -31.46 6.44 -22.13
CA ALA A 229 -30.05 6.20 -22.42
C ALA A 229 -29.42 7.42 -23.11
N LYS A 230 -30.05 7.95 -24.18
CA LYS A 230 -29.60 9.15 -24.90
C LYS A 230 -29.51 10.37 -23.98
N LYS A 231 -30.49 10.57 -23.10
CA LYS A 231 -30.46 11.67 -22.11
C LYS A 231 -29.24 11.57 -21.20
N LYS A 232 -28.87 10.36 -20.75
CA LYS A 232 -27.70 10.14 -19.89
C LYS A 232 -26.39 10.41 -20.62
N TYR A 233 -26.23 9.92 -21.85
CA TYR A 233 -25.08 10.23 -22.69
C TYR A 233 -24.95 11.74 -22.97
N SER A 234 -26.06 12.44 -23.23
CA SER A 234 -26.05 13.91 -23.39
C SER A 234 -25.60 14.64 -22.12
N THR A 235 -26.00 14.16 -20.93
CA THR A 235 -25.51 14.71 -19.66
C THR A 235 -24.00 14.50 -19.51
N VAL A 236 -23.46 13.34 -19.89
CA VAL A 236 -22.01 13.08 -19.86
C VAL A 236 -21.26 14.09 -20.73
N ALA A 237 -21.69 14.31 -21.97
CA ALA A 237 -21.05 15.29 -22.85
C ALA A 237 -21.02 16.69 -22.22
N LYS A 238 -22.15 17.16 -21.68
CA LYS A 238 -22.24 18.46 -20.99
C LYS A 238 -21.33 18.56 -19.76
N ILE A 239 -21.19 17.47 -19.00
CA ILE A 239 -20.28 17.45 -17.86
C ILE A 239 -18.84 17.56 -18.38
N ILE A 240 -18.43 16.78 -19.38
CA ILE A 240 -17.06 16.85 -19.90
C ILE A 240 -16.77 18.26 -20.43
N ASP A 241 -17.67 18.85 -21.22
CA ASP A 241 -17.50 20.19 -21.78
C ASP A 241 -17.39 21.28 -20.69
N ALA A 242 -18.14 21.13 -19.58
CA ALA A 242 -18.09 22.07 -18.46
C ALA A 242 -16.75 22.05 -17.71
N PHE A 243 -15.97 20.97 -17.84
CA PHE A 243 -14.68 20.80 -17.14
C PHE A 243 -13.48 21.02 -18.08
N GLU A 244 -13.68 21.18 -19.39
CA GLU A 244 -12.61 21.47 -20.36
C GLU A 244 -12.29 22.97 -20.52
N GLY A 245 -13.09 23.85 -19.92
CA GLY A 245 -12.89 25.31 -19.96
C GLY A 245 -11.83 25.83 -18.98
N ASP A 246 -11.52 25.08 -17.93
CA ASP A 246 -10.55 25.44 -16.90
C ASP A 246 -9.57 24.28 -16.71
N THR A 247 -8.29 24.54 -16.95
CA THR A 247 -7.10 23.70 -16.69
C THR A 247 -6.70 22.68 -17.75
N GLU A 248 -5.38 22.67 -17.96
CA GLU A 248 -4.56 21.59 -18.52
C GLU A 248 -5.07 20.18 -18.14
N PRO A 249 -4.79 19.14 -18.95
CA PRO A 249 -5.40 17.82 -18.81
C PRO A 249 -5.34 17.30 -17.38
N LEU A 250 -6.47 17.38 -16.65
CA LEU A 250 -6.74 16.86 -15.31
C LEU A 250 -5.47 16.43 -14.56
N GLU A 251 -4.59 17.39 -14.23
CA GLU A 251 -3.32 17.12 -13.56
C GLU A 251 -3.62 16.66 -12.13
N GLY A 252 -3.65 15.35 -11.90
CA GLY A 252 -4.04 14.74 -10.63
C GLY A 252 -4.87 13.47 -10.78
N ILE A 253 -5.47 13.28 -11.95
CA ILE A 253 -6.18 12.06 -12.34
C ILE A 253 -5.21 11.08 -12.99
N LYS A 254 -5.33 9.78 -12.69
CA LYS A 254 -4.43 8.77 -13.27
C LYS A 254 -4.60 8.77 -14.80
N LEU A 255 -3.53 8.54 -15.54
CA LEU A 255 -3.56 8.50 -17.02
C LEU A 255 -4.69 7.59 -17.57
N SER A 256 -4.95 6.47 -16.87
CA SER A 256 -6.03 5.53 -17.18
C SER A 256 -7.43 6.15 -17.14
N GLU A 257 -7.67 7.07 -16.22
CA GLU A 257 -8.95 7.77 -16.03
C GLU A 257 -9.12 8.85 -17.11
N GLN A 258 -8.06 9.55 -17.50
CA GLN A 258 -8.09 10.48 -18.64
C GLN A 258 -8.47 9.77 -19.95
N ASP A 259 -7.89 8.59 -20.20
CA ASP A 259 -8.25 7.77 -21.36
C ASP A 259 -9.68 7.21 -21.26
N ALA A 260 -10.18 6.93 -20.05
CA ALA A 260 -11.58 6.58 -19.84
C ALA A 260 -12.52 7.73 -20.21
N VAL A 261 -12.24 8.97 -19.77
CA VAL A 261 -13.03 10.16 -20.13
C VAL A 261 -13.07 10.35 -21.65
N ARG A 262 -11.93 10.21 -22.34
CA ARG A 262 -11.90 10.28 -23.81
C ARG A 262 -12.78 9.22 -24.48
N ARG A 263 -12.79 7.98 -23.96
CA ARG A 263 -13.67 6.91 -24.45
C ARG A 263 -15.14 7.23 -24.19
N PHE A 264 -15.46 7.77 -23.02
CA PHE A 264 -16.83 8.18 -22.66
C PHE A 264 -17.34 9.30 -23.56
N ARG A 265 -16.52 10.31 -23.86
CA ARG A 265 -16.86 11.36 -24.84
C ARG A 265 -17.20 10.76 -26.21
N ARG A 266 -16.32 9.94 -26.78
CA ARG A 266 -16.56 9.31 -28.09
C ARG A 266 -17.85 8.50 -28.10
N LYS A 267 -18.14 7.76 -27.02
CA LYS A 267 -19.39 6.99 -26.91
C LYS A 267 -20.60 7.92 -26.83
N ALA A 268 -20.52 9.01 -26.08
CA ALA A 268 -21.60 9.99 -25.98
C ALA A 268 -21.88 10.67 -27.33
N GLU A 269 -20.84 11.08 -28.06
CA GLU A 269 -20.95 11.71 -29.39
C GLU A 269 -21.60 10.77 -30.42
N ASN A 270 -21.29 9.47 -30.38
CA ASN A 270 -21.86 8.50 -31.33
C ASN A 270 -23.36 8.20 -31.10
N VAL A 271 -23.91 8.54 -29.93
CA VAL A 271 -25.32 8.28 -29.58
C VAL A 271 -26.20 9.53 -29.72
N ILE A 272 -25.59 10.71 -29.78
CA ILE A 272 -26.27 12.01 -29.95
C ILE A 272 -26.65 12.23 -31.40
#